data_AF-A0A7X4HYB2-F1
#
_entry.id   AF-A0A7X4HYB2-F1
#
_cell.length_a   1.000
_cell.length_b   1.000
_cell.length_c   1.000
_cell.angle_alpha   90.00
_cell.angle_beta   90.00
_cell.angle_gamma   90.00
#
_symmetry.space_group_name_H-M   'P 1'
#
loop_
_entity.id
_entity.type
_entity.pdbx_description
1 polymer ?
#
loop_
_entity_poly.entity_id
_entity_poly.type
_entity_poly.pdbx_seq_one_letter_code
_entity_poly.pdbx_strand_id
1 'polypeptide(L)'
;MIDRQMDTPDPLKAYLARIGRKGGSRSRRVLSSADARDMVRVREARRAFREFHAQCFWYLRPDLQVSLDDVPEIVRGLRRNGGRKGFLVAARLCR
;
A
#
# COMPACT_ATOMS: atom_id res chain seq x y z
N MET A 1 -20.56 15.02 -35.99
CA MET A 1 -21.20 14.79 -34.69
C MET A 1 -20.39 13.73 -33.97
N ILE A 2 -19.60 14.11 -32.96
CA ILE A 2 -18.86 13.15 -32.11
C ILE A 2 -19.40 13.37 -30.70
N ASP A 3 -20.17 12.40 -30.21
CA ASP A 3 -20.73 12.41 -28.87
C ASP A 3 -19.61 12.38 -27.83
N ARG A 4 -19.59 13.41 -26.97
CA ARG A 4 -18.77 13.42 -25.77
C ARG A 4 -19.42 12.47 -24.75
N GLN A 5 -18.84 11.29 -24.58
CA GLN A 5 -19.18 10.41 -23.45
C GLN A 5 -18.93 11.20 -22.15
N MET A 6 -19.99 11.48 -21.38
CA MET A 6 -19.87 12.09 -20.05
C MET A 6 -19.28 11.08 -19.08
N ASP A 7 -18.12 11.43 -18.53
CA ASP A 7 -17.31 10.65 -17.61
C ASP A 7 -18.00 10.63 -16.22
N THR A 8 -18.98 9.73 -16.05
CA THR A 8 -19.71 9.60 -14.79
C THR A 8 -18.77 8.97 -13.74
N PRO A 9 -18.59 9.58 -12.56
CA PRO A 9 -17.68 9.04 -11.56
C PRO A 9 -18.15 7.66 -11.10
N ASP A 10 -17.22 6.70 -11.13
CA ASP A 10 -17.40 5.34 -10.62
C ASP A 10 -18.15 5.36 -9.26
N PRO A 11 -19.37 4.79 -9.18
CA PRO A 11 -20.19 4.81 -7.97
C PRO A 11 -19.47 4.28 -6.73
N LEU A 12 -18.55 3.32 -6.89
CA LEU A 12 -17.76 2.78 -5.80
C LEU A 12 -16.75 3.80 -5.27
N LYS A 13 -16.05 4.51 -6.17
CA LYS A 13 -15.12 5.58 -5.77
C LYS A 13 -15.85 6.69 -5.03
N ALA A 14 -17.02 7.10 -5.52
CA ALA A 14 -17.86 8.10 -4.86
C ALA A 14 -18.30 7.64 -3.46
N TYR A 15 -18.72 6.38 -3.33
CA TYR A 15 -19.09 5.78 -2.05
C TYR A 15 -17.93 5.73 -1.05
N LEU A 16 -16.77 5.24 -1.48
CA LEU A 16 -15.56 5.15 -0.64
C LEU A 16 -15.08 6.53 -0.18
N ALA A 17 -15.10 7.53 -1.07
CA ALA A 17 -14.75 8.90 -0.73
C ALA A 17 -15.68 9.49 0.34
N ARG A 18 -17.00 9.23 0.22
CA ARG A 18 -18.00 9.70 1.17
C ARG A 18 -17.79 9.10 2.57
N ILE A 19 -17.60 7.78 2.68
CA ILE A 19 -17.39 7.14 3.99
C ILE A 19 -16.03 7.51 4.60
N GLY A 20 -15.00 7.69 3.76
CA GLY A 20 -13.68 8.16 4.18
C GLY A 20 -13.75 9.55 4.81
N ARG A 21 -14.47 10.50 4.18
CA ARG A 21 -14.68 11.84 4.72
C ARG A 21 -15.39 11.81 6.08
N LYS A 22 -16.43 10.99 6.23
CA LYS A 22 -17.16 10.80 7.50
C LYS A 22 -16.27 10.22 8.61
N GLY A 23 -15.39 9.29 8.26
CA GLY A 23 -14.40 8.74 9.19
C GLY A 23 -13.35 9.78 9.60
N GLY A 24 -12.84 10.54 8.63
CA GLY A 24 -11.89 11.63 8.84
C GLY A 24 -12.44 12.72 9.75
N SER A 25 -13.69 13.16 9.55
CA SER A 25 -14.32 14.18 10.40
C SER A 25 -14.59 13.72 11.84
N ARG A 26 -14.67 12.40 12.08
CA ARG A 26 -14.78 11.83 13.43
C ARG A 26 -13.42 11.61 14.09
N SER A 27 -12.38 11.39 13.30
CA SER A 27 -11.01 11.25 13.78
C SER A 27 -10.47 12.62 14.20
N ARG A 28 -9.96 12.74 15.42
CA ARG A 28 -9.26 13.97 15.86
C ARG A 28 -7.84 14.09 15.29
N ARG A 29 -7.37 13.09 14.54
CA ARG A 29 -6.04 13.10 13.92
C ARG A 29 -6.06 13.99 12.69
N VAL A 30 -5.16 14.97 12.65
CA VAL A 30 -4.75 15.62 11.40
C VAL A 30 -3.96 14.59 10.62
N LEU A 31 -4.50 14.16 9.47
CA LEU A 31 -3.87 13.18 8.61
C LEU A 31 -3.64 13.84 7.26
N SER A 32 -2.38 14.10 6.93
CA SER A 32 -2.02 14.64 5.63
C SER A 32 -2.19 13.57 4.55
N SER A 33 -2.20 13.99 3.29
CA SER A 33 -2.16 13.04 2.17
C SER A 33 -0.89 12.19 2.17
N ALA A 34 0.22 12.71 2.72
CA ALA A 34 1.47 11.97 2.87
C ALA A 34 1.32 10.86 3.92
N ASP A 35 0.77 11.17 5.09
CA ASP A 35 0.51 10.18 6.15
C ASP A 35 -0.39 9.05 5.66
N ALA A 36 -1.41 9.37 4.86
CA ALA A 36 -2.29 8.37 4.26
C ALA A 36 -1.52 7.42 3.30
N ARG A 37 -0.59 7.96 2.50
CA ARG A 37 0.25 7.15 1.60
C ARG A 37 1.18 6.26 2.40
N ASP A 38 1.83 6.79 3.44
CA ASP A 38 2.73 6.01 4.29
C ASP A 38 2.00 4.87 5.00
N MET A 39 0.78 5.11 5.49
CA MET A 39 -0.07 4.05 6.04
C MET A 39 -0.37 2.94 5.02
N VAL A 40 -0.63 3.31 3.76
CA VAL A 40 -0.84 2.32 2.68
C VAL A 40 0.44 1.56 2.41
N ARG A 41 1.58 2.25 2.29
CA ARG A 41 2.90 1.63 2.05
C ARG A 41 3.25 0.61 3.13
N VAL A 42 3.05 0.95 4.42
CA VAL A 42 3.27 0.01 5.53
C VAL A 42 2.34 -1.21 5.44
N ARG A 43 1.07 -1.02 5.09
CA ARG A 43 0.12 -2.13 4.92
C ARG A 43 0.52 -3.06 3.79
N GLU A 44 0.93 -2.51 2.66
CA GLU A 44 1.43 -3.28 1.54
C GLU A 44 2.74 -3.99 1.86
N ALA A 45 3.67 -3.32 2.55
CA ALA A 45 4.93 -3.92 2.99
C ALA A 45 4.70 -5.09 3.95
N ARG A 46 3.77 -4.95 4.91
CA ARG A 46 3.34 -6.06 5.79
C ARG A 46 2.76 -7.24 5.03
N ARG A 47 1.96 -6.97 4.00
CA ARG A 47 1.39 -8.02 3.13
C ARG A 47 2.51 -8.73 2.37
N ALA A 48 3.41 -7.98 1.76
CA ALA A 48 4.54 -8.51 1.01
C ALA A 48 5.49 -9.32 1.92
N PHE A 49 5.77 -8.83 3.13
CA PHE A 49 6.60 -9.54 4.11
C PHE A 49 6.04 -10.93 4.42
N ARG A 50 4.73 -11.03 4.71
CA ARG A 50 4.09 -12.33 4.96
C ARG A 50 4.08 -13.23 3.73
N GLU A 51 3.74 -12.68 2.58
CA GLU A 51 3.62 -13.44 1.32
C GLU A 51 4.96 -13.99 0.84
N PHE A 52 6.04 -13.24 1.01
CA PHE A 52 7.39 -13.59 0.58
C PHE A 52 8.28 -14.03 1.74
N HIS A 53 7.74 -14.34 2.92
CA HIS A 53 8.53 -14.63 4.12
C HIS A 53 9.54 -15.75 3.88
N ALA A 54 9.07 -16.94 3.48
CA ALA A 54 9.94 -18.09 3.23
C ALA A 54 11.00 -17.85 2.13
N GLN A 55 10.69 -17.02 1.14
CA GLN A 55 11.56 -16.79 -0.02
C GLN A 55 12.59 -15.66 0.22
N CYS A 56 12.16 -14.56 0.83
CA CYS A 56 12.95 -13.33 0.94
C CYS A 56 13.41 -13.04 2.36
N PHE A 57 12.66 -13.49 3.37
CA PHE A 57 12.78 -13.00 4.75
C PHE A 57 12.82 -14.14 5.79
N TRP A 58 13.22 -15.35 5.38
CA TRP A 58 13.19 -16.55 6.23
C TRP A 58 14.02 -16.40 7.52
N TYR A 59 15.02 -15.51 7.50
CA TYR A 59 15.90 -15.20 8.63
C TYR A 59 15.28 -14.23 9.64
N LEU A 60 14.16 -13.58 9.30
CA LEU A 60 13.45 -12.68 10.20
C LEU A 60 12.33 -13.41 10.91
N ARG A 61 12.03 -12.96 12.12
CA ARG A 61 10.88 -13.44 12.89
C ARG A 61 9.58 -13.26 12.09
N PRO A 62 8.73 -14.29 11.95
CA PRO A 62 7.50 -14.20 11.15
C PRO A 62 6.46 -13.26 11.76
N ASP A 63 6.55 -12.97 13.06
CA ASP A 63 5.70 -12.02 13.80
C ASP A 63 6.27 -10.60 13.86
N LEU A 64 7.35 -10.31 13.13
CA LEU A 64 7.94 -8.97 13.07
C LEU A 64 6.90 -7.93 12.63
N GLN A 65 6.75 -6.88 13.43
CA GLN A 65 5.87 -5.76 13.11
C GLN A 65 6.57 -4.78 12.17
N VAL A 66 6.40 -4.99 10.86
CA VAL A 66 6.92 -4.08 9.82
C VAL A 66 6.34 -2.67 10.02
N SER A 67 7.23 -1.69 10.15
CA SER A 67 7.00 -0.25 10.25
C SER A 67 7.35 0.46 8.93
N LEU A 68 7.30 1.79 8.91
CA LEU A 68 7.68 2.58 7.73
C LEU A 68 9.19 2.48 7.46
N ASP A 69 10.00 2.45 8.52
CA ASP A 69 11.47 2.41 8.44
C ASP A 69 11.98 1.08 7.88
N ASP A 70 11.17 0.03 7.94
CA ASP A 70 11.49 -1.29 7.40
C ASP A 70 11.22 -1.39 5.89
N VAL A 71 10.40 -0.48 5.33
CA VAL A 71 9.99 -0.54 3.91
C VAL A 71 11.18 -0.60 2.94
N PRO A 72 12.27 0.18 3.13
CA PRO A 72 13.46 0.05 2.30
C PRO A 72 14.08 -1.35 2.31
N GLU A 73 14.12 -2.03 3.46
CA GLU A 73 14.66 -3.39 3.56
C GLU A 73 13.73 -4.41 2.89
N ILE A 74 12.41 -4.27 3.07
CA ILE A 74 11.43 -5.11 2.37
C ILE A 74 11.58 -4.98 0.85
N VAL A 75 11.73 -3.74 0.34
CA VAL A 75 11.97 -3.48 -1.08
C VAL A 75 13.27 -4.15 -1.56
N ARG A 76 14.36 -4.06 -0.78
CA ARG A 76 15.63 -4.72 -1.10
C ARG A 76 15.47 -6.24 -1.19
N GLY A 77 14.86 -6.87 -0.17
CA GLY A 77 14.64 -8.32 -0.15
C GLY A 77 13.80 -8.82 -1.33
N LEU A 78 12.69 -8.12 -1.63
CA LEU A 78 11.82 -8.45 -2.76
C LEU A 78 12.52 -8.34 -4.11
N ARG A 79 13.35 -7.31 -4.31
CA ARG A 79 14.11 -7.13 -5.56
C ARG A 79 15.19 -8.18 -5.72
N ARG A 80 15.86 -8.58 -4.63
CA ARG A 80 16.96 -9.53 -4.66
C ARG A 80 16.47 -10.96 -4.84
N ASN A 81 15.44 -11.35 -4.10
CA ASN A 81 15.08 -12.77 -3.93
C ASN A 81 13.64 -13.10 -4.38
N GLY A 82 12.78 -12.10 -4.59
CA GLY A 82 11.33 -12.31 -4.82
C GLY A 82 10.93 -12.66 -6.26
N GLY A 83 11.90 -12.80 -7.16
CA GLY A 83 11.66 -13.05 -8.58
C GLY A 83 10.81 -11.94 -9.23
N ARG A 84 10.15 -12.26 -10.36
CA ARG A 84 9.33 -11.27 -11.10
C ARG A 84 8.20 -10.69 -10.24
N LYS A 85 7.52 -11.53 -9.46
CA LYS A 85 6.38 -11.10 -8.64
C LYS A 85 6.84 -10.14 -7.53
N GLY A 86 7.91 -10.49 -6.81
CA GLY A 86 8.50 -9.64 -5.78
C GLY A 86 9.01 -8.31 -6.35
N PHE A 87 9.65 -8.34 -7.52
CA PHE A 87 10.11 -7.12 -8.19
C PHE A 87 8.95 -6.14 -8.50
N LEU A 88 7.82 -6.63 -9.00
CA LEU A 88 6.65 -5.80 -9.28
C LEU A 88 6.01 -5.24 -7.99
N VAL A 89 5.98 -6.02 -6.91
CA VAL A 89 5.51 -5.55 -5.60
C VAL A 89 6.43 -4.46 -5.06
N ALA A 90 7.75 -4.66 -5.13
CA ALA A 90 8.74 -3.68 -4.70
C ALA A 90 8.59 -2.34 -5.44
N ALA A 91 8.27 -2.37 -6.74
CA ALA A 91 8.01 -1.16 -7.53
C ALA A 91 6.76 -0.39 -7.06
N ARG A 92 5.73 -1.08 -6.53
CA ARG A 92 4.55 -0.42 -5.96
C ARG A 92 4.87 0.26 -4.63
N LEU A 93 5.68 -0.38 -3.78
CA LEU A 93 6.11 0.19 -2.50
C LEU A 93 6.97 1.45 -2.64
N CYS A 94 7.60 1.68 -3.80
CA CYS A 94 8.39 2.89 -4.07
C CYS A 94 7.56 4.10 -4.56
N ARG A 95 6.25 3.94 -4.79
CA ARG A 95 5.35 5.04 -5.17
C ARG A 95 4.75 5.72 -3.95
#